data_AF-A0A2N7Q650-F1
#
_entry.id   AF-A0A2N7Q650-F1
#
_cell.length_a   1.000
_cell.length_b   1.000
_cell.length_c   1.000
_cell.angle_alpha   90.00
_cell.angle_beta   90.00
_cell.angle_gamma   90.00
#
_symmetry.space_group_name_H-M   'P 1'
#
loop_
_entity.id
_entity.type
_entity.pdbx_description
1 polymer ?
#
loop_
_entity_poly.entity_id
_entity_poly.type
_entity_poly.pdbx_seq_one_letter_code
_entity_poly.pdbx_strand_id
1 'polypeptide(L)'
;MNIIITGFMGTGKTTVGRILSQKLGRFHLDTDELIERKAGQTISTIFERFGESYFRRLEKSVIEEISKKEKKAVISTGGKTLLDEENLTNLSRKGIILTLIDEPSNCWERIRTSSNRPLVKNNDYDCFWQLYQEREQLYQNLPNKIEIEGLSTEEVVEKVLFSLNSKLYEFEVGQGKEKTAVSIKRFIDFKPEELIENNESRLFLIYDQKINDWFQTKTLEAKLKWLPVKATDVNKNLRQAEKIWKWLLTNGVKRDSILISAGGGVVGDLGGFVSSTILRGIKHIHFPTTLLAMVDSCLGGKNGINYDSFKNCLGTFALPKKVIINPLFLYSLSELDLATGLVEAIKVGLIGDQALVDLIDNKMEMIRRKDIAVLEEIIWRALQVKKKIVEEDLYESGERKKLNLGHTLGHALEALHNYKISHGEAVAIGLLYSLRVSELLNLTDFALRERIRNLFLRLGLKVRIRGNKAELLKLIEKDKKNTEKGLDFVLFSNSTGVGLRKNIDKKILFQAMQEVIDEDLSS
;
A
#
# COMPACT_ATOMS: atom_id res chain seq x y z
N MET A 1 9.58 -11.48 -1.36
CA MET A 1 10.12 -10.20 -0.86
C MET A 1 11.48 -10.42 -0.21
N ASN A 2 12.47 -9.57 -0.52
CA ASN A 2 13.77 -9.57 0.17
C ASN A 2 13.67 -8.90 1.55
N ILE A 3 14.57 -9.23 2.46
CA ILE A 3 14.76 -8.51 3.73
C ILE A 3 16.15 -7.88 3.68
N ILE A 4 16.24 -6.56 3.78
CA ILE A 4 17.50 -5.83 3.69
C ILE A 4 17.86 -5.35 5.10
N ILE A 5 18.99 -5.79 5.63
CA ILE A 5 19.53 -5.37 6.90
C ILE A 5 20.58 -4.28 6.65
N THR A 6 20.39 -3.13 7.29
CA THR A 6 21.29 -1.98 7.19
C THR A 6 21.52 -1.34 8.57
N GLY A 7 22.38 -0.33 8.62
CA GLY A 7 22.78 0.35 9.84
C GLY A 7 24.27 0.68 9.86
N PHE A 8 24.68 1.45 10.85
CA PHE A 8 26.07 1.87 11.01
C PHE A 8 27.03 0.68 11.15
N MET A 9 28.33 0.90 10.91
CA MET A 9 29.31 -0.16 11.11
C MET A 9 29.32 -0.59 12.59
N GLY A 10 29.51 -1.88 12.88
CA GLY A 10 29.45 -2.41 14.25
C GLY A 10 28.09 -2.92 14.71
N THR A 11 26.99 -2.57 14.03
CA THR A 11 25.64 -3.03 14.40
C THR A 11 25.35 -4.52 14.16
N GLY A 12 26.31 -5.31 13.65
CA GLY A 12 26.18 -6.76 13.50
C GLY A 12 25.39 -7.24 12.26
N LYS A 13 25.15 -6.36 11.28
CA LYS A 13 24.34 -6.64 10.06
C LYS A 13 24.58 -8.01 9.43
N THR A 14 25.83 -8.34 9.10
CA THR A 14 26.20 -9.60 8.43
C THR A 14 25.85 -10.82 9.28
N THR A 15 26.13 -10.76 10.58
CA THR A 15 25.83 -11.85 11.53
C THR A 15 24.33 -12.03 11.72
N VAL A 16 23.61 -10.93 12.00
CA VAL A 16 22.14 -10.91 12.13
C VAL A 16 21.50 -11.43 10.85
N GLY A 17 21.95 -10.94 9.69
CA GLY A 17 21.43 -11.34 8.38
C GLY A 17 21.61 -12.83 8.10
N ARG A 18 22.74 -13.42 8.49
CA ARG A 18 23.02 -14.84 8.32
C ARG A 18 22.12 -15.73 9.19
N ILE A 19 21.96 -15.39 10.47
CA ILE A 19 21.09 -16.14 11.38
C ILE A 19 19.62 -16.00 10.95
N LEU A 20 19.20 -14.79 10.60
CA LEU A 20 17.84 -14.51 10.11
C LEU A 20 17.52 -15.31 8.84
N SER A 21 18.48 -15.41 7.90
CA SER A 21 18.26 -16.16 6.67
C SER A 21 18.05 -17.66 6.95
N GLN A 22 18.79 -18.23 7.90
CA GLN A 22 18.63 -19.62 8.31
C GLN A 22 17.25 -19.86 8.93
N LYS A 23 16.82 -19.00 9.86
CA LYS A 23 15.48 -19.10 10.49
C LYS A 23 14.33 -18.98 9.48
N LEU A 24 14.50 -18.16 8.45
CA LEU A 24 13.49 -17.95 7.41
C LEU A 24 13.60 -18.92 6.22
N GLY A 25 14.60 -19.81 6.19
CA GLY A 25 14.83 -20.69 5.04
C GLY A 25 15.17 -19.94 3.75
N ARG A 26 15.91 -18.83 3.86
CA ARG A 26 16.24 -17.89 2.77
C ARG A 26 17.74 -17.85 2.49
N PHE A 27 18.10 -17.41 1.29
CA PHE A 27 19.50 -17.13 0.96
C PHE A 27 20.01 -15.92 1.75
N HIS A 28 21.24 -15.98 2.23
CA HIS A 28 21.95 -14.81 2.73
C HIS A 28 22.82 -14.23 1.62
N LEU A 29 22.78 -12.91 1.44
CA LEU A 29 23.62 -12.17 0.51
C LEU A 29 24.27 -11.02 1.28
N ASP A 30 25.60 -10.95 1.30
CA ASP A 30 26.33 -9.80 1.85
C ASP A 30 26.88 -8.97 0.69
N THR A 31 26.55 -7.67 0.65
CA THR A 31 26.96 -6.81 -0.47
C THR A 31 28.46 -6.62 -0.53
N ASP A 32 29.14 -6.57 0.61
CA ASP A 32 30.60 -6.40 0.68
C ASP A 32 31.28 -7.66 0.11
N GLU A 33 30.82 -8.87 0.51
CA GLU A 33 31.32 -10.13 -0.07
C GLU A 33 31.06 -10.23 -1.59
N LEU A 34 29.91 -9.75 -2.06
CA LEU A 34 29.57 -9.77 -3.49
C LEU A 34 30.43 -8.81 -4.30
N ILE A 35 30.78 -7.65 -3.74
CA ILE A 35 31.72 -6.70 -4.36
C ILE A 35 33.10 -7.34 -4.48
N GLU A 36 33.62 -7.95 -3.41
CA GLU A 36 34.94 -8.61 -3.44
C GLU A 36 35.00 -9.76 -4.45
N ARG A 37 33.96 -10.60 -4.48
CA ARG A 37 33.85 -11.69 -5.48
C ARG A 37 33.81 -11.15 -6.90
N LYS A 38 33.10 -10.05 -7.14
CA LYS A 38 33.01 -9.42 -8.47
C LYS A 38 34.31 -8.76 -8.89
N ALA A 39 35.04 -8.16 -7.95
CA ALA A 39 36.32 -7.50 -8.21
C ALA A 39 37.51 -8.48 -8.24
N GLY A 40 37.38 -9.68 -7.67
CA GLY A 40 38.46 -10.65 -7.51
C GLY A 40 39.52 -10.24 -6.48
N GLN A 41 39.22 -9.29 -5.61
CA GLN A 41 40.15 -8.68 -4.64
C GLN A 41 39.38 -8.10 -3.44
N THR A 42 40.08 -7.89 -2.32
CA THR A 42 39.46 -7.36 -1.09
C THR A 42 39.07 -5.89 -1.22
N ILE A 43 38.08 -5.43 -0.44
CA ILE A 43 37.69 -4.02 -0.41
C ILE A 43 38.88 -3.12 -0.06
N SER A 44 39.75 -3.52 0.88
CA SER A 44 40.96 -2.75 1.21
C SER A 44 41.83 -2.52 -0.02
N THR A 45 42.08 -3.58 -0.79
CA THR A 45 42.85 -3.51 -2.03
C THR A 45 42.17 -2.63 -3.08
N ILE A 46 40.84 -2.65 -3.17
CA ILE A 46 40.08 -1.80 -4.09
C ILE A 46 40.30 -0.32 -3.75
N PHE A 47 40.17 0.05 -2.47
CA PHE A 47 40.37 1.43 -2.02
C PHE A 47 41.81 1.89 -2.24
N GLU A 48 42.80 1.06 -1.91
CA GLU A 48 44.23 1.37 -2.08
C GLU A 48 44.62 1.56 -3.55
N ARG A 49 44.09 0.74 -4.47
CA ARG A 49 44.51 0.75 -5.88
C ARG A 49 43.65 1.63 -6.79
N PHE A 50 42.35 1.73 -6.53
CA PHE A 50 41.38 2.33 -7.45
C PHE A 50 40.55 3.46 -6.82
N GLY A 51 40.64 3.64 -5.49
CA GLY A 51 39.94 4.70 -4.76
C GLY A 51 38.43 4.48 -4.56
N GLU A 52 37.81 5.36 -3.76
CA GLU A 52 36.40 5.25 -3.38
C GLU A 52 35.44 5.36 -4.57
N SER A 53 35.72 6.22 -5.55
CA SER A 53 34.83 6.39 -6.71
C SER A 53 34.67 5.10 -7.53
N TYR A 54 35.73 4.29 -7.64
CA TYR A 54 35.65 2.98 -8.31
C TYR A 54 34.84 1.98 -7.46
N PHE A 55 35.08 1.93 -6.15
CA PHE A 55 34.30 1.11 -5.22
C PHE A 55 32.80 1.43 -5.31
N ARG A 56 32.41 2.72 -5.33
CA ARG A 56 31.00 3.14 -5.44
C ARG A 56 30.33 2.69 -6.73
N ARG A 57 31.05 2.69 -7.86
CA ARG A 57 30.54 2.14 -9.13
C ARG A 57 30.32 0.63 -9.05
N LEU A 58 31.23 -0.10 -8.42
CA LEU A 58 31.06 -1.55 -8.18
C LEU A 58 29.89 -1.84 -7.25
N GLU A 59 29.77 -1.11 -6.14
CA GLU A 59 28.67 -1.20 -5.18
C GLU A 59 27.32 -1.03 -5.88
N LYS A 60 27.16 0.06 -6.64
CA LYS A 60 25.96 0.32 -7.43
C LYS A 60 25.63 -0.83 -8.40
N SER A 61 26.64 -1.31 -9.13
CA SER A 61 26.47 -2.42 -10.07
C SER A 61 26.05 -3.73 -9.38
N VAL A 62 26.55 -4.02 -8.17
CA VAL A 62 26.14 -5.17 -7.37
C VAL A 62 24.69 -5.02 -6.90
N ILE A 63 24.30 -3.84 -6.42
CA ILE A 63 22.92 -3.57 -6.00
C ILE A 63 21.93 -3.73 -7.16
N GLU A 64 22.26 -3.22 -8.35
CA GLU A 64 21.45 -3.41 -9.54
C GLU A 64 21.27 -4.90 -9.87
N GLU A 65 22.33 -5.71 -9.78
CA GLU A 65 22.26 -7.15 -10.02
C GLU A 65 21.38 -7.88 -9.00
N ILE A 66 21.53 -7.56 -7.71
CA ILE A 66 20.71 -8.12 -6.64
C ILE A 66 19.24 -7.76 -6.85
N SER A 67 18.96 -6.51 -7.24
CA SER A 67 17.61 -6.00 -7.46
C SER A 67 16.93 -6.65 -8.68
N LYS A 68 17.71 -7.10 -9.68
CA LYS A 68 17.21 -7.81 -10.87
C LYS A 68 16.98 -9.30 -10.63
N LYS A 69 17.82 -9.95 -9.81
CA LYS A 69 17.73 -11.39 -9.51
C LYS A 69 16.67 -11.63 -8.44
N GLU A 70 15.42 -11.89 -8.84
CA GLU A 70 14.33 -12.19 -7.91
C GLU A 70 14.67 -13.39 -7.03
N LYS A 71 14.86 -13.13 -5.73
CA LYS A 71 15.18 -14.12 -4.72
C LYS A 71 14.40 -13.79 -3.45
N LYS A 72 14.07 -14.80 -2.65
CA LYS A 72 13.64 -14.65 -1.26
C LYS A 72 14.91 -14.64 -0.41
N ALA A 73 15.61 -13.50 -0.35
CA ALA A 73 16.91 -13.38 0.31
C ALA A 73 16.87 -12.44 1.51
N VAL A 74 17.83 -12.63 2.43
CA VAL A 74 18.23 -11.66 3.45
C VAL A 74 19.53 -11.02 2.99
N ILE A 75 19.51 -9.71 2.75
CA ILE A 75 20.61 -8.93 2.18
C ILE A 75 21.22 -8.07 3.28
N SER A 76 22.50 -8.28 3.60
CA SER A 76 23.27 -7.40 4.50
C SER A 76 23.99 -6.36 3.67
N THR A 77 23.77 -5.08 3.98
CA THR A 77 24.34 -3.96 3.20
C THR A 77 25.58 -3.37 3.86
N GLY A 78 26.48 -2.84 3.03
CA GLY A 78 27.59 -2.01 3.45
C GLY A 78 27.10 -0.72 4.14
N GLY A 79 27.92 -0.16 5.03
CA GLY A 79 27.48 0.95 5.89
C GLY A 79 27.02 2.20 5.13
N LYS A 80 27.56 2.47 3.93
CA LYS A 80 27.18 3.64 3.11
C LYS A 80 26.23 3.29 1.96
N THR A 81 25.92 2.01 1.74
CA THR A 81 25.23 1.54 0.53
C THR A 81 23.87 2.20 0.34
N LEU A 82 23.07 2.32 1.41
CA LEU A 82 21.73 2.91 1.38
C LEU A 82 21.69 4.42 1.61
N LEU A 83 22.86 5.07 1.72
CA LEU A 83 22.95 6.52 1.76
C LEU A 83 22.93 7.12 0.34
N ASP A 84 23.12 6.27 -0.66
CA ASP A 84 22.86 6.58 -2.06
C ASP A 84 21.37 6.34 -2.38
N GLU A 85 20.70 7.38 -2.88
CA GLU A 85 19.25 7.36 -3.15
C GLU A 85 18.85 6.32 -4.22
N GLU A 86 19.74 6.04 -5.19
CA GLU A 86 19.45 5.07 -6.23
C GLU A 86 19.53 3.63 -5.71
N ASN A 87 20.54 3.33 -4.88
CA ASN A 87 20.63 2.05 -4.18
C ASN A 87 19.43 1.85 -3.23
N LEU A 88 19.04 2.90 -2.49
CA LEU A 88 17.86 2.88 -1.63
C LEU A 88 16.60 2.57 -2.43
N THR A 89 16.40 3.26 -3.55
CA THR A 89 15.26 3.04 -4.45
C THR A 89 15.26 1.63 -5.02
N ASN A 90 16.40 1.12 -5.47
CA ASN A 90 16.51 -0.21 -6.05
C ASN A 90 16.18 -1.33 -5.05
N LEU A 91 16.69 -1.23 -3.82
CA LEU A 91 16.44 -2.23 -2.78
C LEU A 91 15.04 -2.16 -2.17
N SER A 92 14.50 -0.95 -1.98
CA SER A 92 13.14 -0.73 -1.42
C SER A 92 12.01 -1.20 -2.34
N ARG A 93 12.25 -1.27 -3.66
CA ARG A 93 11.26 -1.76 -4.64
C ARG A 93 10.90 -3.24 -4.49
N LYS A 94 11.81 -4.08 -3.98
CA LYS A 94 11.62 -5.54 -3.91
C LYS A 94 11.85 -6.13 -2.52
N GLY A 95 12.11 -5.31 -1.53
CA GLY A 95 12.33 -5.78 -0.16
C GLY A 95 12.04 -4.73 0.90
N ILE A 96 11.91 -5.24 2.12
CA ILE A 96 11.79 -4.42 3.32
C ILE A 96 13.19 -4.07 3.82
N ILE A 97 13.46 -2.79 4.01
CA ILE A 97 14.71 -2.31 4.62
C ILE A 97 14.48 -2.21 6.12
N LEU A 98 15.35 -2.82 6.92
CA LEU A 98 15.36 -2.75 8.38
C LEU A 98 16.67 -2.11 8.82
N THR A 99 16.58 -0.97 9.49
CA THR A 99 17.74 -0.19 9.93
C THR A 99 18.04 -0.48 11.39
N LEU A 100 19.12 -1.21 11.65
CA LEU A 100 19.61 -1.48 13.01
C LEU A 100 20.27 -0.21 13.56
N ILE A 101 19.80 0.24 14.72
CA ILE A 101 20.31 1.41 15.45
C ILE A 101 20.86 0.92 16.79
N ASP A 102 22.14 1.18 17.04
CA ASP A 102 22.85 0.79 18.26
C ASP A 102 23.63 1.98 18.79
N GLU A 103 23.97 1.92 20.08
CA GLU A 103 24.80 2.92 20.73
C GLU A 103 26.21 2.97 20.09
N PRO A 104 26.79 4.17 19.91
CA PRO A 104 28.13 4.36 19.35
C PRO A 104 29.20 3.56 20.10
N SER A 105 29.11 3.48 21.43
CA SER A 105 30.03 2.74 22.29
C SER A 105 30.03 1.24 21.97
N ASN A 106 28.84 0.63 21.83
CA ASN A 106 28.69 -0.77 21.43
C ASN A 106 29.25 -1.03 20.03
N CYS A 107 28.97 -0.11 19.09
CA CYS A 107 29.51 -0.20 17.74
C CYS A 107 31.04 -0.16 17.74
N TRP A 108 31.64 0.72 18.55
CA TRP A 108 33.09 0.84 18.70
C TRP A 108 33.71 -0.43 19.28
N GLU A 109 33.16 -0.96 20.38
CA GLU A 109 33.65 -2.17 21.03
C GLU A 109 33.69 -3.38 20.08
N ARG A 110 32.68 -3.52 19.22
CA ARG A 110 32.62 -4.58 18.22
C ARG A 110 33.61 -4.43 17.07
N ILE A 111 34.03 -3.19 16.76
CA ILE A 111 34.90 -2.91 15.61
C ILE A 111 36.36 -2.79 16.03
N ARG A 112 36.67 -2.25 17.21
CA ARG A 112 38.04 -2.03 17.68
C ARG A 112 38.87 -3.31 17.79
N THR A 113 38.20 -4.46 17.92
CA THR A 113 38.82 -5.79 17.96
C THR A 113 39.01 -6.41 16.58
N SER A 114 38.49 -5.79 15.51
CA SER A 114 38.57 -6.29 14.13
C SER A 114 39.80 -5.73 13.40
N SER A 115 40.69 -6.62 12.96
CA SER A 115 42.02 -6.30 12.42
C SER A 115 42.06 -5.70 11.00
N ASN A 116 40.91 -5.57 10.32
CA ASN A 116 40.84 -5.27 8.88
C ASN A 116 40.33 -3.86 8.51
N ARG A 117 40.28 -2.89 9.46
CA ARG A 117 39.70 -1.56 9.17
C ARG A 117 40.67 -0.40 9.45
N PRO A 118 40.86 0.56 8.53
CA PRO A 118 41.78 1.69 8.70
C PRO A 118 41.53 2.54 9.95
N LEU A 119 40.27 2.80 10.30
CA LEU A 119 39.85 3.54 11.51
C LEU A 119 40.29 2.85 12.82
N VAL A 120 40.50 1.53 12.78
CA VAL A 120 40.90 0.72 13.94
C VAL A 120 42.42 0.72 14.12
N LYS A 121 43.20 0.92 13.04
CA LYS A 121 44.67 0.87 13.09
C LYS A 121 45.28 1.91 14.04
N ASN A 122 44.59 3.04 14.26
CA ASN A 122 45.03 4.10 15.17
C ASN A 122 44.26 4.13 16.51
N ASN A 123 43.31 3.21 16.73
CA ASN A 123 42.41 3.21 17.90
C ASN A 123 41.76 4.59 18.20
N ASP A 124 41.40 5.31 17.13
CA ASP A 124 40.96 6.71 17.18
C ASP A 124 39.43 6.79 17.37
N TYR A 125 39.01 6.84 18.64
CA TYR A 125 37.59 6.94 19.00
C TYR A 125 36.97 8.27 18.56
N ASP A 126 37.73 9.37 18.57
CA ASP A 126 37.21 10.70 18.19
C ASP A 126 36.87 10.75 16.70
N CYS A 127 37.73 10.19 15.84
CA CYS A 127 37.44 10.05 14.42
C CYS A 127 36.21 9.13 14.17
N PHE A 128 36.10 8.04 14.93
CA PHE A 128 34.91 7.18 14.87
C PHE A 128 33.63 7.92 15.29
N TRP A 129 33.68 8.70 16.37
CA TRP A 129 32.54 9.43 16.89
C TRP A 129 32.06 10.52 15.92
N GLN A 130 32.98 11.31 15.35
CA GLN A 130 32.65 12.28 14.30
C GLN A 130 31.95 11.59 13.12
N LEU A 131 32.49 10.44 12.68
CA LEU A 131 31.90 9.68 11.59
C LEU A 131 30.52 9.08 11.93
N TYR A 132 30.28 8.69 13.19
CA TYR A 132 28.98 8.24 13.66
C TYR A 132 27.97 9.38 13.58
N GLN A 133 28.30 10.55 14.14
CA GLN A 133 27.43 11.73 14.15
C GLN A 133 27.04 12.19 12.74
N GLU A 134 28.01 12.24 11.82
CA GLU A 134 27.75 12.59 10.42
C GLU A 134 26.74 11.64 9.75
N ARG A 135 26.83 10.34 10.05
CA ARG A 135 25.97 9.34 9.40
C ARG A 135 24.68 9.09 10.13
N GLU A 136 24.60 9.35 11.42
CA GLU A 136 23.39 9.18 12.23
C GLU A 136 22.22 9.93 11.59
N GLN A 137 22.42 11.20 11.21
CA GLN A 137 21.40 12.01 10.53
C GLN A 137 20.90 11.35 9.23
N LEU A 138 21.78 10.66 8.51
CA LEU A 138 21.42 9.96 7.28
C LEU A 138 20.65 8.66 7.57
N TYR A 139 21.04 7.90 8.60
CA TYR A 139 20.27 6.72 9.06
C TYR A 139 18.91 7.10 9.66
N GLN A 140 18.78 8.29 10.25
CA GLN A 140 17.49 8.81 10.72
C GLN A 140 16.47 8.94 9.58
N ASN A 141 16.90 9.03 8.33
CA ASN A 141 16.00 9.08 7.18
C ASN A 141 15.70 7.70 6.59
N LEU A 142 16.31 6.61 7.08
CA LEU A 142 16.00 5.26 6.61
C LEU A 142 14.75 4.68 7.31
N PRO A 143 13.98 3.84 6.60
CA PRO A 143 12.72 3.30 7.12
C PRO A 143 12.94 2.16 8.12
N ASN A 144 11.90 1.87 8.91
CA ASN A 144 11.80 0.68 9.77
C ASN A 144 13.00 0.50 10.72
N LYS A 145 13.26 1.52 11.53
CA LYS A 145 14.33 1.50 12.52
C LYS A 145 14.06 0.46 13.61
N ILE A 146 15.11 -0.25 14.02
CA ILE A 146 15.10 -1.22 15.10
C ILE A 146 16.24 -0.88 16.04
N GLU A 147 15.89 -0.35 17.21
CA GLU A 147 16.83 -0.10 18.30
C GLU A 147 17.32 -1.42 18.87
N ILE A 148 18.63 -1.60 19.01
CA ILE A 148 19.27 -2.86 19.43
C ILE A 148 20.22 -2.69 20.62
N GLU A 149 20.17 -1.55 21.29
CA GLU A 149 21.00 -1.28 22.46
C GLU A 149 20.82 -2.36 23.54
N GLY A 150 21.95 -2.86 24.06
CA GLY A 150 21.97 -3.85 25.13
C GLY A 150 21.52 -5.26 24.72
N LEU A 151 21.20 -5.50 23.45
CA LEU A 151 20.72 -6.80 22.98
C LEU A 151 21.87 -7.68 22.48
N SER A 152 21.78 -8.97 22.82
CA SER A 152 22.56 -10.03 22.18
C SER A 152 22.17 -10.22 20.71
N THR A 153 23.00 -10.93 19.94
CA THR A 153 22.73 -11.12 18.51
C THR A 153 21.44 -11.90 18.29
N GLU A 154 21.18 -12.90 19.12
CA GLU A 154 19.96 -13.70 19.12
C GLU A 154 18.72 -12.85 19.42
N GLU A 155 18.79 -11.97 20.43
CA GLU A 155 17.70 -11.05 20.77
C GLU A 155 17.43 -10.04 19.65
N VAL A 156 18.47 -9.56 18.97
CA VAL A 156 18.30 -8.71 17.77
C VAL A 156 17.55 -9.45 16.67
N VAL A 157 17.91 -10.72 16.41
CA VAL A 157 17.23 -11.55 15.41
C VAL A 157 15.76 -11.76 15.78
N GLU A 158 15.46 -12.06 17.04
CA GLU A 158 14.07 -12.20 17.51
C GLU A 158 13.29 -10.88 17.39
N LYS A 159 13.91 -9.74 17.72
CA LYS A 159 13.30 -8.41 17.55
C LYS A 159 13.01 -8.10 16.07
N VAL A 160 13.92 -8.46 15.17
CA VAL A 160 13.72 -8.36 13.72
C VAL A 160 12.57 -9.26 13.26
N LEU A 161 12.53 -10.52 13.69
CA LEU A 161 11.45 -11.46 13.36
C LEU A 161 10.09 -10.98 13.87
N PHE A 162 10.04 -10.42 15.07
CA PHE A 162 8.83 -9.81 15.64
C PHE A 162 8.38 -8.58 14.84
N SER A 163 9.31 -7.71 14.44
CA SER A 163 8.99 -6.57 13.57
C SER A 163 8.41 -7.02 12.22
N LEU A 164 8.80 -8.20 11.73
CA LEU A 164 8.29 -8.78 10.50
C LEU A 164 7.03 -9.64 10.68
N ASN A 165 6.75 -10.10 11.91
CA ASN A 165 5.63 -10.96 12.26
C ASN A 165 4.99 -10.47 13.57
N SER A 166 4.07 -9.52 13.45
CA SER A 166 3.37 -8.93 14.60
C SER A 166 1.91 -8.69 14.27
N LYS A 167 1.07 -8.86 15.29
CA LYS A 167 -0.34 -8.46 15.26
C LYS A 167 -0.44 -7.09 15.90
N LEU A 168 -1.08 -6.16 15.19
CA LEU A 168 -1.07 -4.74 15.56
C LEU A 168 -2.44 -4.29 16.03
N TYR A 169 -3.47 -4.57 15.25
CA TYR A 169 -4.84 -4.11 15.51
C TYR A 169 -5.85 -5.20 15.21
N GLU A 170 -6.88 -5.29 16.04
CA GLU A 170 -8.08 -6.09 15.80
C GLU A 170 -9.33 -5.36 16.22
N PHE A 171 -10.37 -5.45 15.40
CA PHE A 171 -11.67 -4.86 15.66
C PHE A 171 -12.75 -5.52 14.82
N GLU A 172 -14.01 -5.32 15.19
CA GLU A 172 -15.15 -5.67 14.35
C GLU A 172 -15.74 -4.44 13.69
N VAL A 173 -16.39 -4.63 12.54
CA VAL A 173 -17.19 -3.62 11.83
C VAL A 173 -18.48 -4.25 11.32
N GLY A 174 -19.59 -3.55 11.47
CA GLY A 174 -20.88 -3.91 10.88
C GLY A 174 -22.07 -3.56 11.77
N GLN A 175 -23.25 -4.09 11.43
CA GLN A 175 -24.49 -3.81 12.15
C GLN A 175 -25.19 -5.11 12.58
N GLY A 176 -25.61 -5.18 13.84
CA GLY A 176 -26.32 -6.33 14.38
C GLY A 176 -25.55 -7.66 14.23
N LYS A 177 -26.13 -8.62 13.50
CA LYS A 177 -25.52 -9.93 13.23
C LYS A 177 -24.56 -9.90 12.02
N GLU A 178 -24.61 -8.86 11.20
CA GLU A 178 -23.74 -8.67 10.05
C GLU A 178 -22.47 -7.96 10.49
N LYS A 179 -21.46 -8.74 10.87
CA LYS A 179 -20.16 -8.23 11.29
C LYS A 179 -19.02 -8.90 10.54
N THR A 180 -17.95 -8.14 10.33
CA THR A 180 -16.67 -8.63 9.86
C THR A 180 -15.61 -8.39 10.93
N ALA A 181 -14.76 -9.40 11.18
CA ALA A 181 -13.57 -9.22 12.01
C ALA A 181 -12.43 -8.71 11.13
N VAL A 182 -11.77 -7.63 11.55
CA VAL A 182 -10.66 -7.01 10.84
C VAL A 182 -9.40 -7.16 11.67
N SER A 183 -8.32 -7.66 11.07
CA SER A 183 -7.01 -7.73 11.71
C SER A 183 -5.95 -7.09 10.83
N ILE A 184 -5.13 -6.21 11.40
CA ILE A 184 -3.90 -5.70 10.79
C ILE A 184 -2.75 -6.48 11.41
N LYS A 185 -2.05 -7.27 10.59
CA LYS A 185 -0.93 -8.10 11.04
C LYS A 185 0.13 -8.23 9.96
N ARG A 186 1.40 -8.18 10.37
CA ARG A 186 2.55 -8.47 9.53
C ARG A 186 2.80 -9.97 9.53
N PHE A 187 3.06 -10.52 8.35
CA PHE A 187 3.60 -11.86 8.22
C PHE A 187 4.36 -11.96 6.89
N ILE A 188 5.52 -12.60 6.93
CA ILE A 188 6.38 -12.70 5.76
C ILE A 188 5.92 -13.80 4.80
N ASP A 189 5.38 -14.88 5.35
CA ASP A 189 4.91 -16.04 4.60
C ASP A 189 3.40 -16.20 4.84
N PHE A 190 2.64 -16.20 3.75
CA PHE A 190 1.19 -16.36 3.80
C PHE A 190 0.84 -17.84 3.93
N LYS A 191 0.26 -18.21 5.07
CA LYS A 191 -0.25 -19.56 5.36
C LYS A 191 -1.76 -19.52 5.51
N PRO A 192 -2.53 -19.69 4.41
CA PRO A 192 -3.98 -19.61 4.43
C PRO A 192 -4.63 -20.60 5.40
N GLU A 193 -4.02 -21.75 5.63
CA GLU A 193 -4.44 -22.77 6.59
C GLU A 193 -4.50 -22.25 8.03
N GLU A 194 -3.62 -21.34 8.44
CA GLU A 194 -3.61 -20.75 9.80
C GLU A 194 -4.79 -19.79 10.05
N LEU A 195 -5.63 -19.57 9.02
CA LEU A 195 -6.67 -18.54 9.02
C LEU A 195 -8.07 -19.12 9.24
N ILE A 196 -8.18 -20.45 9.34
CA ILE A 196 -9.42 -21.16 9.58
C ILE A 196 -9.37 -21.88 10.93
N GLU A 197 -10.41 -21.67 11.73
CA GLU A 197 -10.54 -22.28 13.07
C GLU A 197 -10.94 -23.76 13.01
N ASN A 198 -11.48 -24.23 11.88
CA ASN A 198 -11.93 -25.61 11.67
C ASN A 198 -11.23 -26.26 10.46
N ASN A 199 -10.39 -27.27 10.74
CA ASN A 199 -9.57 -28.00 9.76
C ASN A 199 -10.35 -28.91 8.79
N GLU A 200 -11.68 -28.98 8.91
CA GLU A 200 -12.54 -29.77 8.02
C GLU A 200 -13.12 -28.98 6.83
N SER A 201 -13.13 -27.65 6.89
CA SER A 201 -13.69 -26.83 5.80
C SER A 201 -12.81 -26.88 4.55
N ARG A 202 -13.44 -26.98 3.37
CA ARG A 202 -12.72 -26.88 2.09
C ARG A 202 -12.33 -25.44 1.80
N LEU A 203 -11.08 -25.26 1.39
CA LEU A 203 -10.49 -23.95 1.18
C LEU A 203 -10.27 -23.70 -0.30
N PHE A 204 -10.74 -22.54 -0.75
CA PHE A 204 -10.56 -22.06 -2.10
C PHE A 204 -9.91 -20.69 -2.05
N LEU A 205 -8.86 -20.48 -2.82
CA LEU A 205 -8.18 -19.19 -2.93
C LEU A 205 -8.30 -18.66 -4.37
N ILE A 206 -8.86 -17.46 -4.52
CA ILE A 206 -8.64 -16.66 -5.73
C ILE A 206 -7.67 -15.54 -5.41
N TYR A 207 -6.76 -15.26 -6.33
CA TYR A 207 -5.78 -14.20 -6.10
C TYR A 207 -5.34 -13.52 -7.39
N ASP A 208 -4.92 -12.26 -7.30
CA ASP A 208 -4.39 -11.55 -8.47
C ASP A 208 -3.12 -12.24 -8.98
N GLN A 209 -3.05 -12.57 -10.27
CA GLN A 209 -1.85 -13.16 -10.86
C GLN A 209 -0.58 -12.31 -10.65
N LYS A 210 -0.71 -10.99 -10.42
CA LYS A 210 0.42 -10.09 -10.11
C LYS A 210 1.14 -10.43 -8.80
N ILE A 211 0.49 -11.16 -7.89
CA ILE A 211 1.07 -11.56 -6.62
C ILE A 211 1.40 -13.06 -6.57
N ASN A 212 1.51 -13.73 -7.73
CA ASN A 212 1.90 -15.14 -7.85
C ASN A 212 3.06 -15.54 -6.91
N ASP A 213 4.12 -14.75 -6.83
CA ASP A 213 5.33 -15.09 -6.06
C ASP A 213 5.10 -15.13 -4.54
N TRP A 214 4.04 -14.47 -4.06
CA TRP A 214 3.62 -14.53 -2.66
C TRP A 214 2.91 -15.84 -2.32
N PHE A 215 2.20 -16.45 -3.27
CA PHE A 215 1.37 -17.65 -3.05
C PHE A 215 1.99 -18.94 -3.62
N GLN A 216 2.98 -18.84 -4.52
CA GLN A 216 3.72 -19.98 -5.03
C GLN A 216 4.79 -20.43 -4.02
N THR A 217 4.35 -21.13 -2.98
CA THR A 217 5.21 -21.97 -2.14
C THR A 217 4.79 -23.42 -2.32
N LYS A 218 5.76 -24.33 -2.44
CA LYS A 218 5.57 -25.78 -2.59
C LYS A 218 4.77 -26.46 -1.44
N THR A 219 4.28 -25.68 -0.48
CA THR A 219 3.75 -26.08 0.81
C THR A 219 2.23 -26.00 0.92
N LEU A 220 1.49 -25.69 -0.16
CA LEU A 220 0.03 -25.74 -0.10
C LEU A 220 -0.42 -27.19 -0.24
N GLU A 221 -0.66 -27.81 0.92
CA GLU A 221 -1.17 -29.16 1.11
C GLU A 221 -2.46 -29.43 0.30
N ALA A 222 -2.80 -30.71 0.14
CA ALA A 222 -3.92 -31.26 -0.64
C ALA A 222 -5.33 -30.65 -0.37
N LYS A 223 -5.49 -29.78 0.63
CA LYS A 223 -6.78 -29.17 1.04
C LYS A 223 -7.05 -27.78 0.44
N LEU A 224 -6.02 -27.02 0.04
CA LEU A 224 -6.21 -25.71 -0.57
C LEU A 224 -6.18 -25.83 -2.10
N LYS A 225 -7.27 -25.41 -2.74
CA LYS A 225 -7.30 -25.22 -4.19
C LYS A 225 -7.21 -23.74 -4.49
N TRP A 226 -6.43 -23.37 -5.50
CA TRP A 226 -6.28 -21.96 -5.88
C TRP A 226 -6.53 -21.71 -7.37
N LEU A 227 -6.92 -20.48 -7.68
CA LEU A 227 -7.13 -19.99 -9.03
C LEU A 227 -6.57 -18.56 -9.16
N PRO A 228 -5.48 -18.36 -9.93
CA PRO A 228 -5.04 -17.02 -10.26
C PRO A 228 -6.07 -16.33 -11.17
N VAL A 229 -6.32 -15.04 -10.92
CA VAL A 229 -7.22 -14.20 -11.70
C VAL A 229 -6.50 -12.98 -12.24
N LYS A 230 -6.77 -12.62 -13.50
CA LYS A 230 -6.31 -11.34 -14.06
C LYS A 230 -7.24 -10.24 -13.57
N ALA A 231 -6.88 -9.58 -12.48
CA ALA A 231 -7.75 -8.63 -11.79
C ALA A 231 -7.57 -7.20 -12.33
N THR A 232 -8.23 -6.92 -13.45
CA THR A 232 -8.35 -5.56 -13.99
C THR A 232 -9.81 -5.13 -13.99
N ASP A 233 -10.08 -3.83 -14.09
CA ASP A 233 -11.45 -3.30 -14.21
C ASP A 233 -12.18 -3.93 -15.42
N VAL A 234 -11.47 -4.11 -16.54
CA VAL A 234 -11.98 -4.81 -17.74
C VAL A 234 -12.39 -6.25 -17.44
N ASN A 235 -11.66 -6.93 -16.55
CA ASN A 235 -11.93 -8.32 -16.16
C ASN A 235 -12.91 -8.44 -14.99
N LYS A 236 -13.33 -7.33 -14.37
CA LYS A 236 -14.32 -7.30 -13.29
C LYS A 236 -15.74 -7.43 -13.86
N ASN A 237 -16.05 -8.57 -14.45
CA ASN A 237 -17.28 -8.77 -15.21
C ASN A 237 -17.90 -10.17 -15.02
N LEU A 238 -19.07 -10.38 -15.60
CA LEU A 238 -19.84 -11.63 -15.47
C LEU A 238 -19.07 -12.86 -15.96
N ARG A 239 -18.30 -12.74 -17.04
CA ARG A 239 -17.51 -13.85 -17.59
C ARG A 239 -16.43 -14.31 -16.61
N GLN A 240 -15.80 -13.38 -15.89
CA GLN A 240 -14.82 -13.74 -14.87
C GLN A 240 -15.49 -14.39 -13.65
N ALA A 241 -16.65 -13.88 -13.21
CA ALA A 241 -17.44 -14.51 -12.15
C ALA A 241 -17.86 -15.95 -12.52
N GLU A 242 -18.33 -16.17 -13.75
CA GLU A 242 -18.70 -17.49 -14.28
C GLU A 242 -17.53 -18.48 -14.23
N LYS A 243 -16.33 -18.05 -14.63
CA LYS A 243 -15.13 -18.88 -14.54
C LYS A 243 -14.84 -19.32 -13.10
N ILE A 244 -14.98 -18.41 -12.14
CA ILE A 244 -14.75 -18.72 -10.72
C ILE A 244 -15.83 -19.67 -10.20
N TRP A 245 -17.12 -19.43 -10.50
CA TRP A 245 -18.20 -20.35 -10.12
C TRP A 245 -17.99 -21.75 -10.69
N LYS A 246 -17.69 -21.86 -11.99
CA LYS A 246 -17.41 -23.13 -12.65
C LYS A 246 -16.26 -23.85 -11.97
N TRP A 247 -15.15 -23.14 -11.71
CA TRP A 247 -14.00 -23.71 -11.01
C TRP A 247 -14.35 -24.20 -9.60
N LEU A 248 -15.11 -23.43 -8.81
CA LEU A 248 -15.55 -23.84 -7.48
C LEU A 248 -16.43 -25.11 -7.52
N LEU A 249 -17.41 -25.14 -8.42
CA LEU A 249 -18.34 -26.27 -8.59
C LEU A 249 -17.61 -27.55 -9.03
N THR A 250 -16.76 -27.45 -10.05
CA THR A 250 -15.95 -28.59 -10.53
C THR A 250 -15.01 -29.11 -9.43
N ASN A 251 -14.59 -28.25 -8.50
CA ASN A 251 -13.72 -28.64 -7.40
C ASN A 251 -14.45 -29.05 -6.12
N GLY A 252 -15.77 -29.18 -6.15
CA GLY A 252 -16.58 -29.78 -5.08
C GLY A 252 -16.87 -28.83 -3.91
N VAL A 253 -17.02 -27.53 -4.17
CA VAL A 253 -17.47 -26.54 -3.17
C VAL A 253 -18.77 -26.99 -2.48
N LYS A 254 -18.88 -26.72 -1.18
CA LYS A 254 -20.06 -26.96 -0.33
C LYS A 254 -20.43 -25.68 0.43
N ARG A 255 -21.58 -25.66 1.10
CA ARG A 255 -22.08 -24.50 1.87
C ARG A 255 -21.15 -24.08 3.03
N ASP A 256 -20.44 -25.03 3.60
CA ASP A 256 -19.47 -24.83 4.69
C ASP A 256 -18.06 -24.46 4.19
N SER A 257 -17.85 -24.43 2.87
CA SER A 257 -16.56 -24.06 2.28
C SER A 257 -16.24 -22.58 2.49
N ILE A 258 -14.95 -22.25 2.38
CA ILE A 258 -14.44 -20.90 2.54
C ILE A 258 -13.77 -20.46 1.25
N LEU A 259 -14.23 -19.34 0.69
CA LEU A 259 -13.52 -18.63 -0.36
C LEU A 259 -12.63 -17.55 0.25
N ILE A 260 -11.36 -17.59 -0.10
CA ILE A 260 -10.35 -16.59 0.22
C ILE A 260 -10.11 -15.76 -1.04
N SER A 261 -10.19 -14.43 -0.94
CA SER A 261 -9.83 -13.54 -2.05
C SER A 261 -8.64 -12.65 -1.67
N ALA A 262 -7.55 -12.76 -2.43
CA ALA A 262 -6.31 -12.00 -2.19
C ALA A 262 -5.95 -11.10 -3.38
N GLY A 263 -6.00 -9.79 -3.19
CA GLY A 263 -5.74 -8.85 -4.27
C GLY A 263 -6.19 -7.43 -3.93
N GLY A 264 -6.19 -6.54 -4.93
CA GLY A 264 -6.84 -5.24 -4.80
C GLY A 264 -8.37 -5.32 -4.78
N GLY A 265 -9.03 -4.15 -4.85
CA GLY A 265 -10.49 -4.05 -4.77
C GLY A 265 -11.25 -4.87 -5.83
N VAL A 266 -10.68 -5.04 -7.04
CA VAL A 266 -11.27 -5.91 -8.08
C VAL A 266 -11.41 -7.37 -7.62
N VAL A 267 -10.39 -7.92 -6.97
CA VAL A 267 -10.42 -9.30 -6.44
C VAL A 267 -11.34 -9.39 -5.21
N GLY A 268 -11.35 -8.35 -4.38
CA GLY A 268 -12.29 -8.20 -3.27
C GLY A 268 -13.73 -8.32 -3.73
N ASP A 269 -14.12 -7.47 -4.68
CA ASP A 269 -15.49 -7.38 -5.19
C ASP A 269 -15.91 -8.65 -5.94
N LEU A 270 -15.03 -9.20 -6.81
CA LEU A 270 -15.29 -10.49 -7.46
C LEU A 270 -15.47 -11.61 -6.44
N GLY A 271 -14.58 -11.69 -5.44
CA GLY A 271 -14.63 -12.72 -4.40
C GLY A 271 -15.87 -12.62 -3.52
N GLY A 272 -16.24 -11.41 -3.09
CA GLY A 272 -17.44 -11.17 -2.30
C GLY A 272 -18.71 -11.45 -3.10
N PHE A 273 -18.78 -11.04 -4.37
CA PHE A 273 -19.92 -11.30 -5.23
C PHE A 273 -20.10 -12.80 -5.50
N VAL A 274 -19.01 -13.48 -5.90
CA VAL A 274 -19.02 -14.92 -6.16
C VAL A 274 -19.41 -15.71 -4.92
N SER A 275 -18.81 -15.41 -3.76
CA SER A 275 -19.08 -16.11 -2.50
C SER A 275 -20.50 -15.89 -1.99
N SER A 276 -21.06 -14.70 -2.17
CA SER A 276 -22.43 -14.38 -1.75
C SER A 276 -23.51 -15.05 -2.62
N THR A 277 -23.20 -15.39 -3.86
CA THR A 277 -24.17 -15.94 -4.82
C THR A 277 -24.08 -17.45 -4.98
N ILE A 278 -22.88 -18.04 -4.89
CA ILE A 278 -22.71 -19.49 -5.05
C ILE A 278 -23.35 -20.26 -3.90
N LEU A 279 -24.16 -21.28 -4.21
CA LEU A 279 -24.91 -22.08 -3.23
C LEU A 279 -25.77 -21.24 -2.25
N ARG A 280 -26.15 -20.01 -2.65
CA ARG A 280 -26.83 -19.00 -1.82
C ARG A 280 -25.98 -18.43 -0.67
N GLY A 281 -24.65 -18.48 -0.81
CA GLY A 281 -23.72 -17.94 0.16
C GLY A 281 -22.79 -19.00 0.74
N ILE A 282 -21.50 -18.72 0.69
CA ILE A 282 -20.45 -19.42 1.44
C ILE A 282 -19.62 -18.43 2.25
N LYS A 283 -18.79 -18.91 3.17
CA LYS A 283 -17.92 -18.04 3.97
C LYS A 283 -16.88 -17.36 3.06
N HIS A 284 -16.62 -16.08 3.30
CA HIS A 284 -15.63 -15.29 2.58
C HIS A 284 -14.60 -14.70 3.53
N ILE A 285 -13.32 -14.79 3.17
CA ILE A 285 -12.23 -14.09 3.84
C ILE A 285 -11.51 -13.24 2.80
N HIS A 286 -11.26 -11.97 3.11
CA HIS A 286 -10.60 -11.05 2.19
C HIS A 286 -9.20 -10.64 2.69
N PHE A 287 -8.22 -10.70 1.77
CA PHE A 287 -6.85 -10.23 1.95
C PHE A 287 -6.58 -9.09 0.96
N PRO A 288 -6.83 -7.83 1.34
CA PRO A 288 -6.47 -6.71 0.49
C PRO A 288 -4.96 -6.60 0.34
N THR A 289 -4.46 -6.46 -0.89
CA THR A 289 -3.01 -6.36 -1.19
C THR A 289 -2.61 -5.04 -1.83
N THR A 290 -3.55 -4.10 -1.99
CA THR A 290 -3.28 -2.73 -2.45
C THR A 290 -3.65 -1.74 -1.35
N LEU A 291 -2.96 -0.60 -1.27
CA LEU A 291 -3.29 0.42 -0.26
C LEU A 291 -4.75 0.88 -0.41
N LEU A 292 -5.22 1.11 -1.64
CA LEU A 292 -6.63 1.45 -1.90
C LEU A 292 -7.60 0.44 -1.29
N ALA A 293 -7.32 -0.85 -1.44
CA ALA A 293 -8.18 -1.88 -0.87
C ALA A 293 -8.11 -1.88 0.67
N MET A 294 -6.94 -1.65 1.24
CA MET A 294 -6.72 -1.61 2.69
C MET A 294 -7.38 -0.40 3.36
N VAL A 295 -7.43 0.77 2.71
CA VAL A 295 -8.00 2.00 3.30
C VAL A 295 -9.45 2.23 2.94
N ASP A 296 -9.90 1.65 1.82
CA ASP A 296 -11.26 1.81 1.31
C ASP A 296 -11.91 0.44 1.11
N SER A 297 -11.77 -0.20 -0.05
CA SER A 297 -12.75 -1.20 -0.53
C SER A 297 -12.93 -2.45 0.36
N CYS A 298 -11.99 -2.79 1.25
CA CYS A 298 -12.12 -3.98 2.11
C CYS A 298 -13.24 -3.89 3.15
N LEU A 299 -13.72 -2.68 3.49
CA LEU A 299 -14.80 -2.47 4.45
C LEU A 299 -16.15 -2.09 3.82
N GLY A 300 -17.21 -2.69 4.35
CA GLY A 300 -18.59 -2.32 4.10
C GLY A 300 -19.30 -3.13 3.02
N GLY A 301 -18.73 -4.26 2.59
CA GLY A 301 -19.46 -5.37 1.96
C GLY A 301 -20.13 -5.07 0.62
N LYS A 302 -19.79 -3.95 -0.05
CA LYS A 302 -20.28 -3.66 -1.40
C LYS A 302 -19.46 -4.48 -2.38
N ASN A 303 -20.05 -5.56 -2.86
CA ASN A 303 -19.42 -6.40 -3.87
C ASN A 303 -20.13 -6.18 -5.19
N GLY A 304 -19.39 -6.08 -6.29
CA GLY A 304 -20.00 -5.84 -7.59
C GLY A 304 -19.13 -6.22 -8.77
N ILE A 305 -19.77 -6.42 -9.91
CA ILE A 305 -19.14 -6.61 -11.20
C ILE A 305 -19.76 -5.63 -12.21
N ASN A 306 -18.98 -5.32 -13.23
CA ASN A 306 -19.40 -4.52 -14.37
C ASN A 306 -20.24 -5.38 -15.32
N TYR A 307 -21.22 -4.74 -15.97
CA TYR A 307 -22.00 -5.33 -17.06
C TYR A 307 -22.03 -4.37 -18.24
N ASP A 308 -21.44 -4.79 -19.35
CA ASP A 308 -21.23 -3.93 -20.52
C ASP A 308 -20.55 -2.59 -20.13
N SER A 309 -21.19 -1.46 -20.39
CA SER A 309 -20.70 -0.11 -20.08
C SER A 309 -21.03 0.37 -18.67
N PHE A 310 -21.76 -0.42 -17.88
CA PHE A 310 -22.21 -0.06 -16.53
C PHE A 310 -21.27 -0.64 -15.47
N LYS A 311 -20.63 0.25 -14.69
CA LYS A 311 -19.73 -0.13 -13.59
C LYS A 311 -20.51 -0.55 -12.34
N ASN A 312 -20.03 -1.61 -11.66
CA ASN A 312 -20.52 -2.09 -10.36
C ASN A 312 -22.05 -2.27 -10.25
N CYS A 313 -22.75 -2.48 -11.38
CA CYS A 313 -24.21 -2.47 -11.42
C CYS A 313 -24.85 -3.80 -11.04
N LEU A 314 -24.10 -4.91 -11.12
CA LEU A 314 -24.53 -6.22 -10.64
C LEU A 314 -23.74 -6.55 -9.38
N GLY A 315 -24.41 -6.66 -8.23
CA GLY A 315 -23.70 -6.76 -6.96
C GLY A 315 -24.54 -7.22 -5.79
N THR A 316 -23.89 -7.35 -4.64
CA THR A 316 -24.49 -7.73 -3.35
C THR A 316 -23.92 -6.88 -2.23
N PHE A 317 -24.72 -6.68 -1.18
CA PHE A 317 -24.22 -6.24 0.12
C PHE A 317 -23.96 -7.49 0.96
N ALA A 318 -22.70 -7.91 1.05
CA ALA A 318 -22.29 -9.06 1.85
C ALA A 318 -20.92 -8.80 2.49
N LEU A 319 -20.87 -8.80 3.82
CA LEU A 319 -19.63 -8.65 4.56
C LEU A 319 -18.82 -9.96 4.53
N PRO A 320 -17.49 -9.90 4.33
CA PRO A 320 -16.64 -11.05 4.59
C PRO A 320 -16.72 -11.43 6.07
N LYS A 321 -16.41 -12.68 6.41
CA LYS A 321 -16.25 -13.09 7.82
C LYS A 321 -15.02 -12.49 8.45
N LYS A 322 -13.93 -12.42 7.70
CA LYS A 322 -12.67 -11.81 8.15
C LYS A 322 -12.04 -10.97 7.03
N VAL A 323 -11.49 -9.83 7.40
CA VAL A 323 -10.57 -9.03 6.59
C VAL A 323 -9.21 -9.05 7.26
N ILE A 324 -8.19 -9.50 6.55
CA ILE A 324 -6.84 -9.61 7.11
C ILE A 324 -5.91 -8.77 6.26
N ILE A 325 -5.43 -7.69 6.85
CA ILE A 325 -4.57 -6.70 6.22
C ILE A 325 -3.13 -7.03 6.60
N ASN A 326 -2.29 -7.27 5.59
CA ASN A 326 -0.85 -7.37 5.73
C ASN A 326 -0.17 -6.21 5.01
N PRO A 327 0.28 -5.18 5.75
CA PRO A 327 0.95 -4.01 5.18
C PRO A 327 2.20 -4.36 4.36
N LEU A 328 2.82 -5.53 4.56
CA LEU A 328 4.01 -5.94 3.80
C LEU A 328 3.76 -6.11 2.28
N PHE A 329 2.51 -6.29 1.83
CA PHE A 329 2.19 -6.29 0.39
C PHE A 329 2.51 -4.96 -0.29
N LEU A 330 2.52 -3.85 0.46
CA LEU A 330 2.78 -2.51 -0.07
C LEU A 330 4.20 -2.36 -0.63
N TYR A 331 5.17 -3.16 -0.16
CA TYR A 331 6.53 -3.16 -0.71
C TYR A 331 6.59 -3.54 -2.18
N SER A 332 5.67 -4.38 -2.67
CA SER A 332 5.58 -4.75 -4.09
C SER A 332 4.75 -3.79 -4.96
N LEU A 333 4.03 -2.82 -4.36
CA LEU A 333 3.23 -1.88 -5.15
C LEU A 333 4.10 -0.91 -5.94
N SER A 334 3.61 -0.53 -7.12
CA SER A 334 4.14 0.59 -7.88
C SER A 334 3.89 1.91 -7.13
N GLU A 335 4.67 2.94 -7.46
CA GLU A 335 4.47 4.29 -6.91
C GLU A 335 3.07 4.81 -7.24
N LEU A 336 2.55 4.53 -8.45
CA LEU A 336 1.22 4.94 -8.87
C LEU A 336 0.10 4.22 -8.10
N ASP A 337 0.25 2.92 -7.84
CA ASP A 337 -0.74 2.16 -7.05
C ASP A 337 -0.74 2.61 -5.58
N LEU A 338 0.43 2.96 -5.03
CA LEU A 338 0.56 3.54 -3.70
C LEU A 338 -0.11 4.92 -3.65
N ALA A 339 0.19 5.80 -4.61
CA ALA A 339 -0.42 7.13 -4.73
C ALA A 339 -1.95 7.03 -4.85
N THR A 340 -2.47 6.08 -5.64
CA THR A 340 -3.91 5.82 -5.77
C THR A 340 -4.56 5.49 -4.42
N GLY A 341 -3.92 4.66 -3.59
CA GLY A 341 -4.41 4.39 -2.24
C GLY A 341 -4.31 5.59 -1.29
N LEU A 342 -3.26 6.42 -1.42
CA LEU A 342 -3.09 7.63 -0.62
C LEU A 342 -4.15 8.68 -0.94
N VAL A 343 -4.59 8.81 -2.19
CA VAL A 343 -5.72 9.68 -2.56
C VAL A 343 -6.99 9.29 -1.80
N GLU A 344 -7.28 7.99 -1.69
CA GLU A 344 -8.43 7.52 -0.93
C GLU A 344 -8.26 7.71 0.57
N ALA A 345 -7.05 7.53 1.10
CA ALA A 345 -6.76 7.85 2.49
C ALA A 345 -6.95 9.36 2.78
N ILE A 346 -6.52 10.23 1.86
CA ILE A 346 -6.73 11.68 1.95
C ILE A 346 -8.23 12.01 1.87
N LYS A 347 -8.98 11.40 0.95
CA LYS A 347 -10.44 11.54 0.87
C LYS A 347 -11.10 11.22 2.21
N VAL A 348 -10.76 10.08 2.79
CA VAL A 348 -11.31 9.63 4.07
C VAL A 348 -10.88 10.57 5.21
N GLY A 349 -9.64 11.03 5.22
CA GLY A 349 -9.16 12.04 6.17
C GLY A 349 -9.93 13.36 6.08
N LEU A 350 -10.18 13.87 4.87
CA LEU A 350 -11.00 15.06 4.63
C LEU A 350 -12.46 14.89 5.09
N ILE A 351 -12.97 13.65 5.12
CA ILE A 351 -14.32 13.35 5.59
C ILE A 351 -14.40 13.33 7.13
N GLY A 352 -13.37 12.83 7.82
CA GLY A 352 -13.50 12.58 9.26
C GLY A 352 -12.24 12.45 10.11
N ASP A 353 -11.03 12.62 9.55
CA ASP A 353 -9.77 12.62 10.30
C ASP A 353 -8.73 13.55 9.63
N GLN A 354 -8.73 14.83 10.01
CA GLN A 354 -7.78 15.80 9.47
C GLN A 354 -6.33 15.44 9.82
N ALA A 355 -6.09 14.77 10.96
CA ALA A 355 -4.76 14.35 11.36
C ALA A 355 -4.20 13.23 10.46
N LEU A 356 -5.05 12.46 9.78
CA LEU A 356 -4.62 11.55 8.71
C LEU A 356 -4.05 12.32 7.51
N VAL A 357 -4.69 13.43 7.11
CA VAL A 357 -4.18 14.28 6.03
C VAL A 357 -2.85 14.90 6.45
N ASP A 358 -2.75 15.41 7.67
CA ASP A 358 -1.52 15.99 8.22
C ASP A 358 -0.39 14.95 8.31
N LEU A 359 -0.70 13.71 8.70
CA LEU A 359 0.26 12.61 8.71
C LEU A 359 0.84 12.36 7.32
N ILE A 360 -0.02 12.26 6.30
CA ILE A 360 0.41 12.02 4.91
C ILE A 360 1.28 13.18 4.39
N ASP A 361 0.87 14.41 4.70
CA ASP A 361 1.56 15.64 4.29
C ASP A 361 2.97 15.74 4.91
N ASN A 362 3.06 15.50 6.22
CA ASN A 362 4.29 15.62 7.01
C ASN A 362 5.25 14.45 6.84
N LYS A 363 4.76 13.25 6.49
CA LYS A 363 5.57 12.01 6.40
C LYS A 363 5.77 11.51 4.97
N MET A 364 5.58 12.36 3.96
CA MET A 364 5.69 12.00 2.54
C MET A 364 6.96 11.21 2.18
N GLU A 365 8.13 11.64 2.67
CA GLU A 365 9.39 10.94 2.38
C GLU A 365 9.43 9.54 2.99
N MET A 366 8.91 9.36 4.22
CA MET A 366 8.79 8.05 4.85
C MET A 366 7.81 7.15 4.09
N ILE A 367 6.72 7.72 3.59
CA ILE A 367 5.72 7.00 2.77
C ILE A 367 6.33 6.52 1.45
N ARG A 368 7.08 7.39 0.74
CA ARG A 368 7.80 7.01 -0.49
C ARG A 368 8.81 5.90 -0.24
N ARG A 369 9.49 5.94 0.91
CA ARG A 369 10.41 4.90 1.39
C ARG A 369 9.70 3.66 1.95
N LYS A 370 8.37 3.65 1.92
CA LYS A 370 7.50 2.57 2.43
C LYS A 370 7.81 2.20 3.87
N ASP A 371 8.01 3.21 4.71
CA ASP A 371 8.11 3.01 6.15
C ASP A 371 6.80 2.37 6.65
N ILE A 372 6.92 1.17 7.22
CA ILE A 372 5.77 0.33 7.51
C ILE A 372 4.92 0.89 8.64
N ALA A 373 5.56 1.54 9.63
CA ALA A 373 4.85 2.10 10.77
C ALA A 373 3.96 3.27 10.33
N VAL A 374 4.48 4.14 9.44
CA VAL A 374 3.70 5.23 8.86
C VAL A 374 2.55 4.69 8.00
N LEU A 375 2.81 3.71 7.14
CA LEU A 375 1.77 3.09 6.30
C LEU A 375 0.68 2.41 7.13
N GLU A 376 1.04 1.77 8.23
CA GLU A 376 0.10 1.17 9.18
C GLU A 376 -0.76 2.18 9.89
N GLU A 377 -0.18 3.29 10.34
CA GLU A 377 -0.95 4.37 10.96
C GLU A 377 -1.96 4.95 9.95
N ILE A 378 -1.56 5.14 8.69
CA ILE A 378 -2.45 5.58 7.60
C ILE A 378 -3.61 4.60 7.42
N ILE A 379 -3.32 3.30 7.33
CA ILE A 379 -4.34 2.24 7.19
C ILE A 379 -5.29 2.25 8.38
N TRP A 380 -4.74 2.26 9.59
CA TRP A 380 -5.52 2.24 10.83
C TRP A 380 -6.48 3.42 10.92
N ARG A 381 -5.98 4.65 10.72
CA ARG A 381 -6.78 5.88 10.76
C ARG A 381 -7.89 5.89 9.70
N ALA A 382 -7.57 5.53 8.46
CA ALA A 382 -8.57 5.46 7.39
C ALA A 382 -9.67 4.43 7.72
N LEU A 383 -9.29 3.27 8.25
CA LEU A 383 -10.24 2.25 8.67
C LEU A 383 -11.11 2.69 9.84
N GLN A 384 -10.62 3.50 10.78
CA GLN A 384 -11.46 4.01 11.88
C GLN A 384 -12.56 4.95 11.39
N VAL A 385 -12.24 5.86 10.46
CA VAL A 385 -13.25 6.72 9.84
C VAL A 385 -14.27 5.88 9.08
N LYS A 386 -13.78 4.92 8.27
CA LYS A 386 -14.65 4.07 7.48
C LYS A 386 -15.52 3.14 8.33
N LYS A 387 -14.97 2.61 9.43
CA LYS A 387 -15.70 1.82 10.43
C LYS A 387 -16.91 2.60 10.93
N LYS A 388 -16.70 3.82 11.45
CA LYS A 388 -17.77 4.66 11.98
C LYS A 388 -18.89 4.86 10.95
N ILE A 389 -18.53 5.22 9.72
CA ILE A 389 -19.51 5.44 8.64
C ILE A 389 -20.28 4.17 8.28
N VAL A 390 -19.61 3.00 8.23
CA VAL A 390 -20.25 1.73 7.89
C VAL A 390 -21.14 1.22 9.03
N GLU A 391 -20.75 1.44 10.29
CA GLU A 391 -21.55 1.10 11.47
C GLU A 391 -22.79 2.00 11.60
N GLU A 392 -22.74 3.23 11.11
CA GLU A 392 -23.89 4.14 11.04
C GLU A 392 -24.82 3.81 9.85
N ASP A 393 -24.29 3.48 8.68
CA ASP A 393 -25.08 3.28 7.45
C ASP A 393 -24.50 2.18 6.53
N LEU A 394 -24.78 0.91 6.87
CA LEU A 394 -24.26 -0.24 6.13
C LEU A 394 -24.74 -0.29 4.67
N TYR A 395 -25.97 0.12 4.37
CA TYR A 395 -26.57 -0.03 3.03
C TYR A 395 -26.56 1.25 2.18
N GLU A 396 -25.84 2.30 2.60
CA GLU A 396 -25.70 3.57 1.87
C GLU A 396 -27.02 4.32 1.62
N SER A 397 -27.84 4.40 2.65
CA SER A 397 -29.08 5.17 2.65
C SER A 397 -28.88 6.67 2.91
N GLY A 398 -27.83 7.05 3.64
CA GLY A 398 -27.58 8.40 4.16
C GLY A 398 -26.08 8.70 4.32
N GLU A 399 -25.58 8.59 5.55
CA GLU A 399 -24.22 8.99 5.97
C GLU A 399 -23.11 8.42 5.09
N ARG A 400 -23.24 7.16 4.65
CA ARG A 400 -22.21 6.50 3.85
C ARG A 400 -22.01 7.12 2.46
N LYS A 401 -22.96 7.93 2.00
CA LYS A 401 -22.81 8.73 0.76
C LYS A 401 -21.64 9.70 0.83
N LYS A 402 -21.20 10.13 2.03
CA LYS A 402 -20.02 11.00 2.20
C LYS A 402 -18.75 10.40 1.58
N LEU A 403 -18.63 9.07 1.53
CA LEU A 403 -17.49 8.38 0.91
C LEU A 403 -17.39 8.60 -0.62
N ASN A 404 -18.45 9.10 -1.26
CA ASN A 404 -18.47 9.45 -2.68
C ASN A 404 -17.95 10.87 -2.96
N LEU A 405 -17.32 11.53 -1.97
CA LEU A 405 -16.62 12.80 -2.18
C LEU A 405 -15.60 12.65 -3.32
N GLY A 406 -15.62 13.58 -4.27
CA GLY A 406 -14.80 13.55 -5.49
C GLY A 406 -15.22 12.55 -6.57
N HIS A 407 -15.98 11.49 -6.23
CA HIS A 407 -16.27 10.39 -7.16
C HIS A 407 -17.21 10.78 -8.30
N THR A 408 -18.03 11.82 -8.15
CA THR A 408 -18.99 12.23 -9.19
C THR A 408 -18.27 12.73 -10.45
N LEU A 409 -17.29 13.63 -10.31
CA LEU A 409 -16.44 14.01 -11.45
C LEU A 409 -15.43 12.91 -11.79
N GLY A 410 -14.88 12.21 -10.78
CA GLY A 410 -13.92 11.13 -11.01
C GLY A 410 -14.44 10.04 -11.94
N HIS A 411 -15.63 9.51 -11.69
CA HIS A 411 -16.25 8.51 -12.57
C HIS A 411 -16.55 9.07 -13.97
N ALA A 412 -16.97 10.33 -14.08
CA ALA A 412 -17.19 10.97 -15.38
C ALA A 412 -15.89 11.09 -16.19
N LEU A 413 -14.76 11.41 -15.54
CA LEU A 413 -13.43 11.43 -16.17
C LEU A 413 -12.97 10.04 -16.58
N GLU A 414 -13.15 9.05 -15.71
CA GLU A 414 -12.86 7.66 -16.05
C GLU A 414 -13.63 7.22 -17.31
N ALA A 415 -14.93 7.53 -17.38
CA ALA A 415 -15.76 7.22 -18.54
C ALA A 415 -15.30 7.99 -19.80
N LEU A 416 -15.08 9.30 -19.71
CA LEU A 416 -14.64 10.14 -20.83
C LEU A 416 -13.33 9.63 -21.45
N HIS A 417 -12.38 9.20 -20.61
CA HIS A 417 -11.07 8.73 -21.05
C HIS A 417 -11.02 7.22 -21.31
N ASN A 418 -12.17 6.55 -21.43
CA ASN A 418 -12.26 5.11 -21.66
C ASN A 418 -11.41 4.29 -20.67
N TYR A 419 -11.41 4.71 -19.40
CA TYR A 419 -10.69 4.09 -18.28
C TYR A 419 -9.18 3.98 -18.46
N LYS A 420 -8.58 4.87 -19.28
CA LYS A 420 -7.12 5.00 -19.42
C LYS A 420 -6.48 5.87 -18.33
N ILE A 421 -7.26 6.74 -17.71
CA ILE A 421 -6.86 7.46 -16.49
C ILE A 421 -6.92 6.52 -15.30
N SER A 422 -5.96 6.60 -14.37
CA SER A 422 -6.02 5.83 -13.14
C SER A 422 -7.16 6.33 -12.24
N HIS A 423 -7.77 5.42 -11.48
CA HIS A 423 -8.83 5.80 -10.53
C HIS A 423 -8.35 6.85 -9.52
N GLY A 424 -7.11 6.72 -9.01
CA GLY A 424 -6.52 7.69 -8.09
C GLY A 424 -6.40 9.09 -8.68
N GLU A 425 -5.95 9.24 -9.93
CA GLU A 425 -5.91 10.54 -10.62
C GLU A 425 -7.32 11.12 -10.81
N ALA A 426 -8.28 10.29 -11.23
CA ALA A 426 -9.65 10.71 -11.45
C ALA A 426 -10.31 11.20 -10.15
N VAL A 427 -10.12 10.47 -9.04
CA VAL A 427 -10.62 10.88 -7.72
C VAL A 427 -9.89 12.11 -7.20
N ALA A 428 -8.56 12.22 -7.37
CA ALA A 428 -7.79 13.41 -6.99
C ALA A 428 -8.31 14.68 -7.68
N ILE A 429 -8.52 14.60 -9.00
CA ILE A 429 -9.13 15.68 -9.78
C ILE A 429 -10.55 15.98 -9.29
N GLY A 430 -11.34 14.93 -9.03
CA GLY A 430 -12.69 15.06 -8.48
C GLY A 430 -12.74 15.73 -7.11
N LEU A 431 -11.73 15.50 -6.25
CA LEU A 431 -11.61 16.14 -4.94
C LEU A 431 -11.30 17.63 -5.09
N LEU A 432 -10.36 18.01 -5.95
CA LEU A 432 -10.05 19.42 -6.24
C LEU A 432 -11.26 20.15 -6.83
N TYR A 433 -12.00 19.49 -7.72
CA TYR A 433 -13.26 20.01 -8.23
C TYR A 433 -14.31 20.19 -7.12
N SER A 434 -14.47 19.21 -6.23
CA SER A 434 -15.43 19.29 -5.12
C SER A 434 -15.07 20.41 -4.14
N LEU A 435 -13.78 20.62 -3.88
CA LEU A 435 -13.26 21.77 -3.13
C LEU A 435 -13.60 23.08 -3.83
N ARG A 436 -13.36 23.18 -5.15
CA ARG A 436 -13.66 24.39 -5.92
C ARG A 436 -15.15 24.73 -5.95
N VAL A 437 -16.02 23.74 -6.12
CA VAL A 437 -17.47 23.94 -6.01
C VAL A 437 -17.83 24.44 -4.61
N SER A 438 -17.21 23.87 -3.57
CA SER A 438 -17.44 24.29 -2.18
C SER A 438 -16.98 25.74 -1.93
N GLU A 439 -15.85 26.17 -2.51
CA GLU A 439 -15.38 27.57 -2.43
C GLU A 439 -16.35 28.55 -3.07
N LEU A 440 -16.85 28.25 -4.28
CA LEU A 440 -17.82 29.10 -4.98
C LEU A 440 -19.15 29.23 -4.21
N LEU A 441 -19.41 28.30 -3.30
CA LEU A 441 -20.55 28.30 -2.38
C LEU A 441 -20.22 28.85 -0.98
N ASN A 442 -19.00 29.36 -0.76
CA ASN A 442 -18.49 29.84 0.54
C ASN A 442 -18.52 28.77 1.67
N LEU A 443 -18.31 27.51 1.32
CA LEU A 443 -18.32 26.36 2.25
C LEU A 443 -16.93 25.87 2.66
N THR A 444 -15.88 26.40 2.05
CA THR A 444 -14.47 26.15 2.36
C THR A 444 -13.62 27.30 1.79
N ASP A 445 -12.36 27.38 2.18
CA ASP A 445 -11.41 28.37 1.67
C ASP A 445 -10.47 27.83 0.58
N PHE A 446 -9.81 28.79 -0.09
CA PHE A 446 -8.78 28.56 -1.10
C PHE A 446 -7.54 27.85 -0.54
N ALA A 447 -7.20 28.09 0.73
CA ALA A 447 -5.99 27.56 1.34
C ALA A 447 -6.05 26.04 1.46
N LEU A 448 -7.21 25.47 1.81
CA LEU A 448 -7.42 24.03 1.84
C LEU A 448 -7.26 23.42 0.45
N ARG A 449 -7.87 24.00 -0.59
CA ARG A 449 -7.71 23.48 -1.96
C ARG A 449 -6.26 23.50 -2.41
N GLU A 450 -5.55 24.60 -2.21
CA GLU A 450 -4.13 24.70 -2.59
C GLU A 450 -3.26 23.71 -1.82
N ARG A 451 -3.52 23.52 -0.53
CA ARG A 451 -2.85 22.50 0.27
C ARG A 451 -3.02 21.10 -0.34
N ILE A 452 -4.27 20.72 -0.65
CA ILE A 452 -4.57 19.40 -1.23
C ILE A 452 -4.02 19.27 -2.66
N ARG A 453 -4.05 20.34 -3.46
CA ARG A 453 -3.44 20.39 -4.80
C ARG A 453 -1.93 20.12 -4.73
N ASN A 454 -1.22 20.81 -3.83
CA ASN A 454 0.21 20.64 -3.63
C ASN A 454 0.54 19.23 -3.11
N LEU A 455 -0.32 18.66 -2.26
CA LEU A 455 -0.17 17.30 -1.77
C LEU A 455 -0.27 16.26 -2.92
N PHE A 456 -1.26 16.39 -3.81
CA PHE A 456 -1.38 15.51 -4.98
C PHE A 456 -0.23 15.66 -5.97
N LEU A 457 0.29 16.87 -6.17
CA LEU A 457 1.50 17.09 -6.96
C LEU A 457 2.73 16.39 -6.37
N ARG A 458 2.89 16.43 -5.03
CA ARG A 458 3.96 15.69 -4.33
C ARG A 458 3.80 14.17 -4.43
N LEU A 459 2.59 13.66 -4.67
CA LEU A 459 2.34 12.26 -4.98
C LEU A 459 2.64 11.90 -6.45
N GLY A 460 3.07 12.85 -7.27
CA GLY A 460 3.35 12.64 -8.69
C GLY A 460 2.10 12.52 -9.56
N LEU A 461 0.94 12.96 -9.06
CA LEU A 461 -0.33 12.86 -9.77
C LEU A 461 -0.59 14.09 -10.63
N LYS A 462 -1.30 13.87 -11.75
CA LYS A 462 -1.88 14.95 -12.53
C LYS A 462 -3.08 15.52 -11.78
N VAL A 463 -3.08 16.83 -11.60
CA VAL A 463 -4.18 17.57 -10.94
C VAL A 463 -5.08 18.31 -11.94
N ARG A 464 -4.70 18.30 -13.22
CA ARG A 464 -5.49 18.83 -14.35
C ARG A 464 -5.47 17.83 -15.50
N ILE A 465 -6.51 17.87 -16.32
CA ILE A 465 -6.66 16.98 -17.47
C ILE A 465 -7.36 17.69 -18.63
N ARG A 466 -7.02 17.29 -19.86
CA ARG A 466 -7.72 17.75 -21.05
C ARG A 466 -9.07 17.08 -21.17
N GLY A 467 -10.12 17.83 -21.50
CA GLY A 467 -11.43 17.25 -21.76
C GLY A 467 -12.51 18.26 -22.11
N ASN A 468 -13.60 17.76 -22.69
CA ASN A 468 -14.76 18.58 -23.02
C ASN A 468 -15.68 18.72 -21.79
N LYS A 469 -15.75 19.94 -21.23
CA LYS A 469 -16.57 20.24 -20.05
C LYS A 469 -18.07 19.96 -20.27
N ALA A 470 -18.59 20.22 -21.47
CA ALA A 470 -20.00 19.97 -21.78
C ALA A 470 -20.31 18.47 -21.82
N GLU A 471 -19.40 17.65 -22.33
CA GLU A 471 -19.52 16.20 -22.31
C GLU A 471 -19.44 15.64 -20.88
N LEU A 472 -18.50 16.15 -20.07
CA LEU A 472 -18.41 15.78 -18.65
C LEU A 472 -19.69 16.10 -17.88
N LEU A 473 -20.28 17.27 -18.12
CA LEU A 473 -21.54 17.64 -17.49
C LEU A 473 -22.66 16.66 -17.88
N LYS A 474 -22.74 16.25 -19.16
CA LYS A 474 -23.71 15.23 -19.61
C LYS A 474 -23.49 13.88 -18.94
N LEU A 475 -22.24 13.45 -18.76
CA LEU A 475 -21.91 12.19 -18.07
C LEU A 475 -22.32 12.24 -16.58
N ILE A 476 -22.06 13.36 -15.91
CA ILE A 476 -22.50 13.60 -14.53
C ILE A 476 -24.04 13.55 -14.42
N GLU A 477 -24.74 14.17 -15.38
CA GLU A 477 -26.21 14.18 -15.41
C GLU A 477 -26.81 12.78 -15.63
N LYS A 478 -26.12 11.90 -16.35
CA LYS A 478 -26.57 10.51 -16.56
C LYS A 478 -26.41 9.64 -15.31
N ASP A 479 -25.37 9.88 -14.51
CA ASP A 479 -25.09 9.14 -13.28
C ASP A 479 -26.02 9.53 -12.11
N LYS A 480 -26.49 10.78 -12.09
CA LYS A 480 -27.30 11.33 -10.99
C LYS A 480 -28.76 11.48 -11.37
N LYS A 481 -29.65 11.35 -10.37
CA LYS A 481 -31.07 11.66 -10.56
C LYS A 481 -31.22 13.17 -10.79
N ASN A 482 -31.43 13.55 -12.05
CA ASN A 482 -31.78 14.90 -12.45
C ASN A 482 -33.08 15.32 -11.75
N THR A 483 -33.06 16.43 -11.02
CA THR A 483 -34.28 17.19 -10.77
C THR A 483 -34.23 18.44 -11.64
N GLU A 484 -35.38 19.01 -12.00
CA GLU A 484 -35.43 20.30 -12.72
C GLU A 484 -34.67 21.44 -12.00
N LYS A 485 -34.29 21.24 -10.72
CA LYS A 485 -33.67 22.24 -9.84
C LYS A 485 -32.14 22.15 -9.71
N GLY A 486 -31.48 21.09 -10.22
CA GLY A 486 -30.02 20.96 -10.18
C GLY A 486 -29.53 19.55 -9.87
N LEU A 487 -28.23 19.43 -9.56
CA LEU A 487 -27.55 18.15 -9.30
C LEU A 487 -27.12 18.00 -7.84
N ASP A 488 -27.17 16.77 -7.35
CA ASP A 488 -26.77 16.40 -5.99
C ASP A 488 -25.28 16.05 -5.94
N PHE A 489 -24.53 16.72 -5.06
CA PHE A 489 -23.08 16.55 -4.89
C PHE A 489 -22.70 16.36 -3.43
N VAL A 490 -21.65 15.56 -3.19
CA VAL A 490 -21.00 15.49 -1.88
C VAL A 490 -19.94 16.58 -1.83
N LEU A 491 -20.09 17.53 -0.92
CA LEU A 491 -19.29 18.76 -0.83
C LEU A 491 -18.83 19.02 0.60
N PHE A 492 -17.88 19.94 0.74
CA PHE A 492 -17.42 20.43 2.04
C PHE A 492 -18.49 21.34 2.67
N SER A 493 -18.42 21.51 4.00
CA SER A 493 -19.41 22.25 4.78
C SER A 493 -18.79 22.81 6.04
N ASN A 494 -18.94 24.11 6.26
CA ASN A 494 -18.45 24.83 7.46
C ASN A 494 -18.93 24.22 8.80
N SER A 495 -20.09 23.53 8.81
CA SER A 495 -20.69 23.01 10.05
C SER A 495 -20.59 21.50 10.24
N THR A 496 -20.38 20.73 9.16
CA THR A 496 -20.48 19.25 9.19
C THR A 496 -19.27 18.54 8.58
N GLY A 497 -18.22 19.28 8.18
CA GLY A 497 -17.07 18.75 7.45
C GLY A 497 -17.43 18.46 5.99
N VAL A 498 -18.06 17.32 5.72
CA VAL A 498 -18.47 16.87 4.37
C VAL A 498 -19.91 16.35 4.40
N GLY A 499 -20.70 16.63 3.36
CA GLY A 499 -22.09 16.17 3.28
C GLY A 499 -22.72 16.29 1.90
N LEU A 500 -23.88 15.66 1.73
CA LEU A 500 -24.67 15.76 0.50
C LEU A 500 -25.35 17.14 0.42
N ARG A 501 -25.08 17.88 -0.64
CA ARG A 501 -25.75 19.13 -1.02
C ARG A 501 -26.59 18.87 -2.26
N LYS A 502 -27.85 19.29 -2.23
CA LYS A 502 -28.79 19.07 -3.32
C LYS A 502 -28.95 20.30 -4.18
N ASN A 503 -29.37 20.10 -5.43
CA ASN A 503 -29.77 21.17 -6.35
C ASN A 503 -28.67 22.22 -6.59
N ILE A 504 -27.43 21.79 -6.81
CA ILE A 504 -26.34 22.73 -7.16
C ILE A 504 -26.57 23.26 -8.58
N ASP A 505 -26.45 24.59 -8.74
CA ASP A 505 -26.58 25.27 -10.03
C ASP A 505 -25.50 24.77 -11.00
N LYS A 506 -25.92 24.37 -12.20
CA LYS A 506 -25.04 23.90 -13.27
C LYS A 506 -24.00 24.93 -13.68
N LYS A 507 -24.27 26.23 -13.54
CA LYS A 507 -23.29 27.31 -13.79
C LYS A 507 -22.11 27.24 -12.84
N ILE A 508 -22.36 26.96 -11.56
CA ILE A 508 -21.31 26.80 -10.54
C ILE A 508 -20.47 25.56 -10.84
N LEU A 509 -21.14 24.45 -11.18
CA LEU A 509 -20.47 23.21 -11.58
C LEU A 509 -19.57 23.44 -12.80
N PHE A 510 -20.09 24.08 -13.85
CA PHE A 510 -19.32 24.37 -15.05
C PHE A 510 -18.14 25.33 -14.79
N GLN A 511 -18.35 26.37 -13.97
CA GLN A 511 -17.28 27.29 -13.56
C GLN A 511 -16.19 26.56 -12.79
N ALA A 512 -16.55 25.66 -11.87
CA ALA A 512 -15.59 24.88 -11.10
C ALA A 512 -14.74 23.94 -11.97
N MET A 513 -15.25 23.49 -13.13
CA MET A 513 -14.45 22.66 -14.06
C MET A 513 -13.21 23.40 -14.61
N GLN A 514 -13.19 24.74 -14.63
CA GLN A 514 -11.99 25.50 -15.05
C GLN A 514 -10.76 25.23 -14.17
N GLU A 515 -10.98 24.80 -12.93
CA GLU A 515 -9.92 24.46 -11.98
C GLU A 515 -9.13 23.22 -12.38
N VAL A 516 -9.79 22.28 -13.05
CA VAL A 516 -9.21 20.94 -13.26
C VAL A 516 -9.24 20.48 -14.71
N ILE A 517 -10.01 21.14 -15.57
CA ILE A 517 -10.13 20.81 -16.98
C ILE A 517 -9.42 21.87 -17.82
N ASP A 518 -8.40 21.43 -18.55
CA ASP A 518 -7.80 22.18 -19.65
C ASP A 518 -8.68 21.99 -20.88
N GLU A 519 -9.20 23.08 -21.43
CA GLU A 519 -9.96 23.02 -22.68
C GLU A 519 -9.00 22.77 -23.85
N ASP A 520 -9.42 21.94 -24.80
CA ASP A 520 -8.72 21.86 -26.07
C ASP A 520 -8.88 23.22 -26.78
N LEU A 521 -7.76 23.94 -26.94
CA LEU A 521 -7.72 25.12 -27.80
C LEU A 521 -7.88 24.65 -29.25
N SER A 522 -9.11 24.76 -29.78
CA SER A 522 -9.55 24.51 -31.16
C SER A 522 -9.49 23.04 -31.64
N SER A 523 -10.46 22.56 -32.43
CA SER A 523 -11.37 23.24 -33.37
C SER A 523 -12.82 22.80 -33.24
#